data_AF-A0A8J3HJP6-F1
#
_entry.id   AF-A0A8J3HJP6-F1
#
_cell.length_a   1.000
_cell.length_b   1.000
_cell.length_c   1.000
_cell.angle_alpha   90.00
_cell.angle_beta   90.00
_cell.angle_gamma   90.00
#
_symmetry.space_group_name_H-M   'P 1'
#
loop_
_entity.id
_entity.type
_entity.pdbx_description
1 polymer ?
#
loop_
_entity_poly.entity_id
_entity_poly.type
_entity_poly.pdbx_seq_one_letter_code
_entity_poly.pdbx_strand_id
1 'polypeptide(L)' 'MSSPQLPLSFSTGASAPRAVPSPATLMPGPTGHHAVDAAVRGVANAAELPLSEQLEAYEAAHRTLREVLTAIDAA' A
#
# COMPACT_ATOMS: atom_id res chain seq x y z
N MET A 1 -25.03 0.33 -33.44
CA MET A 1 -24.09 1.24 -32.76
C MET A 1 -24.21 0.93 -31.27
N SER A 2 -23.17 0.30 -30.71
CA SER A 2 -23.17 -0.25 -29.35
C SER A 2 -22.95 0.88 -28.33
N SER A 3 -23.79 0.93 -27.29
CA SER A 3 -23.71 1.92 -26.21
C SER A 3 -22.44 1.75 -25.36
N PRO A 4 -21.79 2.84 -24.90
CA PRO A 4 -20.77 2.76 -23.86
C PRO A 4 -21.42 2.61 -22.47
N GLN A 5 -21.06 1.56 -21.73
CA GLN A 5 -21.42 1.42 -20.31
C GLN A 5 -20.57 2.41 -19.50
N LEU A 6 -21.24 3.32 -18.78
CA LEU A 6 -20.66 4.27 -17.82
C LEU A 6 -20.38 3.59 -16.45
N PRO A 7 -19.50 4.16 -15.62
CA PRO A 7 -18.59 3.42 -14.73
C PRO A 7 -19.22 2.87 -13.44
N LEU A 8 -18.56 1.86 -12.89
CA LEU A 8 -18.85 1.18 -11.63
C LEU A 8 -19.04 2.17 -10.47
N SER A 9 -20.25 2.21 -9.91
CA SER A 9 -20.56 2.94 -8.68
C SER A 9 -19.98 2.22 -7.46
N PHE A 10 -18.88 2.74 -6.91
CA PHE A 10 -18.38 2.29 -5.61
C PHE A 10 -19.18 2.99 -4.50
N SER A 11 -20.09 2.26 -3.87
CA SER A 11 -20.82 2.74 -2.70
C SER A 11 -19.85 2.81 -1.51
N THR A 12 -19.35 4.00 -1.21
CA THR A 12 -18.55 4.23 0.01
C THR A 12 -19.51 4.31 1.18
N GLY A 13 -19.74 3.18 1.86
CA GLY A 13 -20.49 3.16 3.11
C GLY A 13 -19.83 4.10 4.11
N ALA A 14 -20.54 5.16 4.50
CA ALA A 14 -20.06 6.15 5.44
C ALA A 14 -20.00 5.56 6.86
N SER A 15 -18.87 4.94 7.19
CA SER A 15 -18.43 4.78 8.58
C SER A 15 -17.89 6.14 9.04
N ALA A 16 -18.35 6.64 10.19
CA ALA A 16 -17.98 7.96 10.71
C ALA A 16 -16.44 8.19 10.63
N PRO A 17 -15.96 9.38 10.26
CA PRO A 17 -14.54 9.60 10.03
C PRO A 17 -13.79 9.47 11.35
N ARG A 18 -13.17 8.31 11.58
CA ARG A 18 -12.06 8.20 12.52
C ARG A 18 -11.02 9.21 12.05
N ALA A 19 -10.61 10.12 12.94
CA ALA A 19 -9.60 11.11 12.63
C ALA A 19 -8.30 10.39 12.23
N VAL A 20 -8.09 10.24 10.92
CA VAL A 20 -6.85 9.71 10.37
C VAL A 20 -5.86 10.86 10.30
N PRO A 21 -4.63 10.68 10.78
CA PRO A 21 -3.60 11.71 10.64
C PRO A 21 -3.40 12.03 9.15
N SER A 22 -3.31 13.31 8.83
CA SER A 22 -3.00 13.74 7.47
C SER A 22 -1.58 13.27 7.10
N PRO A 23 -1.32 12.86 5.84
CA PRO A 23 0.01 12.41 5.43
C PRO A 23 1.10 13.47 5.67
N ALA A 24 0.74 14.76 5.62
CA ALA A 24 1.63 15.86 5.96
C ALA A 24 2.05 15.91 7.45
N THR A 25 1.27 15.28 8.34
CA THR A 25 1.55 15.18 9.79
C THR A 25 2.31 13.90 10.14
N LEU A 26 2.40 12.95 9.21
CA LEU A 26 3.15 11.71 9.38
C LEU A 26 4.60 11.98 8.96
N MET A 27 5.48 12.15 9.94
CA MET A 27 6.91 12.09 9.64
C MET A 27 7.27 10.67 9.19
N PRO A 28 8.10 10.49 8.14
CA PRO A 28 8.59 9.18 7.74
C PRO A 28 9.53 8.65 8.83
N GLY A 29 8.94 7.97 9.81
CA GLY A 29 9.61 7.28 10.90
C GLY A 29 9.20 5.81 10.92
N PRO A 30 9.96 4.96 11.62
CA PRO A 30 9.62 3.55 11.75
C PRO A 30 8.23 3.40 12.36
N THR A 31 7.46 2.43 11.86
CA THR A 31 6.13 2.08 12.36
C THR A 31 6.18 1.42 13.75
N GLY A 32 7.37 1.03 14.20
CA GLY A 32 7.57 0.24 15.41
C GLY A 32 7.35 -1.26 15.19
N HIS A 33 6.99 -1.66 13.97
CA HIS A 33 6.78 -3.05 13.60
C HIS A 33 7.89 -3.49 12.63
N HIS A 34 8.87 -4.23 13.14
CA HIS A 34 10.10 -4.56 12.40
C HIS A 34 9.82 -5.20 11.02
N ALA A 35 8.83 -6.11 10.94
CA ALA A 35 8.46 -6.74 9.67
C ALA A 35 7.85 -5.76 8.66
N VAL A 36 7.04 -4.79 9.13
CA VAL A 36 6.45 -3.75 8.27
C VAL A 36 7.53 -2.78 7.81
N ASP A 37 8.41 -2.35 8.72
CA ASP A 37 9.51 -1.44 8.41
C ASP A 37 10.49 -2.04 7.39
N ALA A 38 10.75 -3.35 7.47
CA ALA A 38 11.56 -4.07 6.49
C ALA A 38 10.87 -4.13 5.11
N ALA A 39 9.58 -4.43 5.07
CA ALA A 39 8.82 -4.49 3.82
C ALA A 39 8.70 -3.12 3.14
N VAL A 40 8.42 -2.05 3.90
CA VAL A 40 8.39 -0.67 3.40
C VAL A 40 9.75 -0.25 2.84
N ARG A 41 10.85 -0.63 3.51
CA ARG A 41 12.20 -0.39 2.99
C ARG A 41 12.47 -1.16 1.71
N GLY A 42 11.94 -2.37 1.56
CA GLY A 42 11.99 -3.13 0.32
C GLY A 42 11.33 -2.38 -0.85
N VAL A 43 10.17 -1.77 -0.63
CA VAL A 43 9.48 -0.94 -1.64
C VAL A 43 10.32 0.29 -2.00
N ALA A 44 10.89 0.97 -1.01
CA ALA A 44 11.78 2.12 -1.24
C ALA A 44 13.03 1.73 -2.04
N ASN A 45 13.65 0.59 -1.72
CA ASN A 45 14.80 0.08 -2.45
C ASN A 45 14.44 -0.25 -3.91
N ALA A 46 13.27 -0.82 -4.16
CA ALA A 46 12.81 -1.14 -5.51
C ALA A 46 12.62 0.11 -6.38
N ALA A 47 12.21 1.24 -5.78
CA ALA A 47 12.05 2.50 -6.50
C ALA A 47 13.37 3.06 -7.05
N GLU A 48 14.51 2.70 -6.45
CA GLU A 48 15.84 3.13 -6.87
C GLU A 48 16.48 2.20 -7.92
N LEU A 49 15.84 1.07 -8.25
CA LEU A 49 16.34 0.10 -9.23
C LEU A 49 16.14 0.56 -10.68
N PRO A 50 16.95 0.04 -11.63
CA PRO A 50 16.72 0.26 -13.05
C PRO A 50 15.34 -0.27 -13.48
N LEU A 51 14.74 0.38 -14.47
CA LEU A 51 13.37 0.09 -14.92
C LEU A 51 13.16 -1.38 -15.35
N SER A 52 14.23 -2.04 -15.82
CA SER A 52 14.24 -3.45 -16.18
C SER A 52 13.98 -4.39 -15.00
N GLU A 53 14.33 -3.97 -13.78
CA GLU A 53 14.24 -4.77 -12.55
C GLU A 53 13.18 -4.19 -11.58
N GLN A 54 12.84 -2.91 -11.74
CA GLN A 54 11.97 -2.17 -10.83
C GLN A 54 10.59 -2.82 -10.68
N LEU A 55 9.97 -3.31 -11.76
CA LEU A 55 8.63 -3.90 -11.68
C LEU A 55 8.62 -5.19 -10.84
N GLU A 56 9.53 -6.12 -11.12
CA GLU A 56 9.63 -7.38 -10.39
C GLU A 56 9.93 -7.14 -8.91
N ALA A 57 10.87 -6.26 -8.61
CA ALA A 57 11.25 -5.91 -7.24
C ALA A 57 10.10 -5.22 -6.49
N TYR A 58 9.37 -4.30 -7.15
CA TYR A 58 8.23 -3.61 -6.54
C TYR A 58 7.10 -4.59 -6.22
N GLU A 59 6.78 -5.50 -7.14
CA GLU A 59 5.73 -6.52 -6.92
C GLU A 59 6.10 -7.48 -5.79
N ALA A 60 7.36 -7.93 -5.73
CA ALA A 60 7.85 -8.77 -4.66
C ALA A 60 7.74 -8.07 -3.30
N ALA A 61 8.23 -6.83 -3.20
CA ALA A 61 8.17 -6.04 -1.97
C ALA A 61 6.72 -5.77 -1.54
N HIS A 62 5.84 -5.45 -2.49
CA HIS A 62 4.42 -5.19 -2.21
C HIS A 62 3.68 -6.47 -1.78
N ARG A 63 4.01 -7.63 -2.36
CA ARG A 63 3.45 -8.92 -1.91
C ARG A 63 3.84 -9.22 -0.47
N THR A 64 5.11 -9.09 -0.13
CA THR A 64 5.60 -9.27 1.25
C THR A 64 4.91 -8.30 2.22
N LEU A 65 4.78 -7.02 1.85
CA LEU A 65 4.07 -6.05 2.69
C LEU A 65 2.62 -6.49 2.94
N ARG A 66 1.92 -6.93 1.89
CA ARG A 66 0.54 -7.43 2.02
C ARG A 66 0.44 -8.66 2.92
N GLU A 67 1.37 -9.60 2.80
CA GLU A 67 1.42 -10.80 3.64
C GLU A 67 1.64 -10.44 5.11
N VAL A 68 2.60 -9.56 5.40
CA VAL A 68 2.87 -9.09 6.77
C VAL A 68 1.64 -8.40 7.36
N LEU A 69 1.02 -7.48 6.61
CA LEU A 69 -0.17 -6.76 7.08
C LEU A 69 -1.36 -7.70 7.31
N THR A 70 -1.54 -8.70 6.44
CA THR A 70 -2.59 -9.72 6.62
C THR A 70 -2.34 -10.56 7.87
N ALA A 71 -1.08 -10.92 8.16
CA ALA A 71 -0.72 -11.65 9.36
C ALA A 71 -0.97 -10.83 10.65
N ILE A 72 -0.76 -9.51 10.60
CA ILE A 72 -1.06 -8.61 11.73
C ILE A 72 -2.56 -8.46 11.92
N ASP A 73 -3.34 -8.33 10.84
CA ASP A 73 -4.80 -8.20 10.91
C ASP A 73 -5.48 -9.47 11.46
N ALA A 74 -4.89 -10.64 11.20
CA ALA A 74 -5.38 -11.92 11.69
C ALA A 74 -4.96 -12.27 13.14
N ALA A 75 -4.13 -11.44 13.77
CA ALA A 75 -3.60 -11.63 15.13
C ALA A 75 -4.48 -10.95 16.20
#